data_AF-X0ZYL0-F1
#
_entry.id   AF-X0ZYL0-F1
#
_cell.length_a   1.000
_cell.length_b   1.000
_cell.length_c   1.000
_cell.angle_alpha   90.00
_cell.angle_beta   90.00
_cell.angle_gamma   90.00
#
_symmetry.space_group_name_H-M   'P 1'
#
loop_
_entity.id
_entity.type
_entity.pdbx_description
1 polymer ?
#
loop_
_entity_poly.entity_id
_entity_poly.type
_entity_poly.pdbx_seq_one_letter_code
_entity_poly.pdbx_strand_id
1 'polypeptide(L)'
;VCRISAKIGADIPEKAADYLLENNLPGEVLNSYDFGSYLIYRFYPERKVYVDGRIAMYGEELIKGLLMVSDQKMDRIIEKYGINTAFISTNEPERLHSYFIEHFKLTYSDEYARIYTR
;
A
#
# COMPACT_ATOMS: atom_id res chain seq x y z
N VAL A 1 15.69 -5.63 -29.29
CA VAL A 1 15.97 -6.64 -28.25
C VAL A 1 15.78 -5.96 -26.90
N CYS A 2 14.57 -6.05 -26.34
CA CYS A 2 14.28 -5.42 -25.05
C CYS A 2 14.89 -6.32 -23.96
N ARG A 3 15.97 -5.86 -23.33
CA ARG A 3 16.57 -6.56 -22.18
C ARG A 3 15.62 -6.41 -21.00
N ILE A 4 14.91 -7.50 -20.68
CA ILE A 4 14.26 -7.65 -19.38
C ILE A 4 15.38 -7.82 -18.36
N SER A 5 15.85 -6.71 -17.79
CA SER A 5 16.68 -6.75 -16.60
C SER A 5 15.75 -7.01 -15.42
N ALA A 6 15.55 -8.27 -15.06
CA ALA A 6 15.07 -8.62 -13.74
C ALA A 6 16.12 -8.13 -12.72
N LYS A 7 15.94 -6.90 -12.23
CA LYS A 7 16.71 -6.37 -11.10
C LYS A 7 16.23 -7.13 -9.88
N ILE A 8 16.98 -8.16 -9.48
CA ILE A 8 16.90 -8.73 -8.13
C ILE A 8 17.74 -7.80 -7.24
N GLY A 9 17.19 -6.63 -6.95
CA GLY A 9 17.54 -5.82 -5.79
C GLY A 9 16.20 -5.56 -5.12
N ALA A 10 16.04 -5.95 -3.86
CA ALA A 10 14.79 -5.69 -3.17
C ALA A 10 14.53 -4.17 -3.20
N ASP A 11 13.47 -3.75 -3.89
CA ASP A 11 12.97 -2.38 -3.90
C ASP A 11 12.36 -2.11 -2.52
N ILE A 12 13.23 -1.84 -1.54
CA ILE A 12 12.85 -1.69 -0.14
C ILE A 12 12.37 -0.25 0.09
N PRO A 13 11.12 -0.02 0.52
CA PRO A 13 10.57 1.32 0.68
C PRO A 13 10.97 1.93 2.03
N GLU A 14 12.26 2.02 2.31
CA GLU A 14 12.78 2.46 3.61
C GLU A 14 12.38 3.88 3.95
N LYS A 15 12.61 4.82 3.03
CA LYS A 15 12.30 6.24 3.25
C LYS A 15 10.80 6.49 3.42
N ALA A 16 9.97 5.74 2.70
CA ALA A 16 8.53 5.80 2.84
C ALA A 16 8.06 5.25 4.18
N ALA A 17 8.67 4.16 4.66
CA ALA A 17 8.40 3.61 5.98
C ALA A 17 8.80 4.58 7.11
N ASP A 18 9.97 5.20 7.00
CA ASP A 18 10.43 6.22 7.95
C ASP A 18 9.48 7.42 7.97
N TYR A 19 9.08 7.93 6.79
CA TYR A 19 8.10 9.01 6.69
C TYR A 19 6.78 8.67 7.41
N LEU A 20 6.27 7.44 7.23
CA LEU A 20 5.05 7.00 7.87
C LEU A 20 5.17 6.97 9.40
N LEU A 21 6.33 6.55 9.94
CA LEU A 21 6.64 6.52 11.37
C LEU A 21 6.79 7.93 11.95
N GLU A 22 7.64 8.76 11.35
CA GLU A 22 7.94 10.12 11.82
C GLU A 22 6.69 11.01 11.86
N ASN A 23 5.80 10.86 10.88
CA ASN A 23 4.59 11.68 10.77
C ASN A 23 3.38 11.09 11.51
N ASN A 24 3.54 9.93 12.19
CA ASN A 24 2.46 9.26 12.92
C ASN A 24 1.15 9.15 12.10
N LEU A 25 1.25 8.79 10.82
CA LEU A 25 0.11 8.82 9.89
C LEU A 25 -1.10 8.02 10.40
N PRO A 26 -2.33 8.50 10.19
CA PRO A 26 -3.51 7.96 10.85
C PRO A 26 -3.95 6.58 10.32
N GLY A 27 -4.52 5.80 11.24
CA GLY A 27 -5.39 4.65 10.94
C GLY A 27 -4.72 3.42 10.34
N GLU A 28 -5.57 2.57 9.75
CA GLU A 28 -5.17 1.30 9.16
C GLU A 28 -4.46 1.52 7.82
N VAL A 29 -3.29 0.91 7.66
CA VAL A 29 -2.43 1.03 6.48
C VAL A 29 -2.72 -0.11 5.51
N LEU A 30 -3.22 0.21 4.32
CA LEU A 30 -3.25 -0.72 3.21
C LEU A 30 -1.89 -0.71 2.50
N ASN A 31 -1.27 -1.86 2.27
CA ASN A 31 0.04 -1.92 1.59
C ASN A 31 0.02 -2.79 0.33
N SER A 32 0.90 -2.47 -0.63
CA SER A 32 1.22 -3.38 -1.74
C SER A 32 1.80 -4.70 -1.22
N TYR A 33 1.49 -5.79 -1.92
CA TYR A 33 1.87 -7.16 -1.51
C TYR A 33 3.38 -7.28 -1.26
N ASP A 34 4.20 -6.70 -2.13
CA ASP A 34 5.66 -6.80 -2.08
C ASP A 34 6.28 -6.12 -0.85
N PHE A 35 5.55 -5.20 -0.20
CA PHE A 35 6.03 -4.46 0.96
C PHE A 35 5.63 -5.09 2.30
N GLY A 36 4.70 -6.05 2.33
CA GLY A 36 4.11 -6.58 3.57
C GLY A 36 5.17 -7.04 4.56
N SER A 37 6.01 -8.01 4.14
CA SER A 37 7.06 -8.59 4.98
C SER A 37 8.05 -7.57 5.54
N TYR A 38 8.40 -6.54 4.77
CA TYR A 38 9.31 -5.48 5.20
C TYR A 38 8.67 -4.55 6.24
N LEU A 39 7.41 -4.14 6.01
CA LEU A 39 6.69 -3.25 6.91
C LEU A 39 6.38 -3.90 8.25
N ILE A 40 6.10 -5.22 8.30
CA ILE A 40 5.99 -5.97 9.57
C ILE A 40 7.25 -5.80 10.41
N TYR A 41 8.41 -6.08 9.79
CA TYR A 41 9.68 -6.07 10.48
C TYR A 41 10.01 -4.66 11.00
N ARG A 42 9.76 -3.63 10.19
CA ARG A 42 10.07 -2.24 10.56
C ARG A 42 9.16 -1.64 11.61
N PHE A 43 7.89 -2.02 11.65
CA PHE A 43 6.93 -1.39 12.56
C PHE A 43 6.81 -2.12 13.91
N TYR A 44 7.37 -3.32 14.04
CA TYR A 44 7.44 -4.03 15.32
C TYR A 44 8.49 -3.41 16.28
N PRO A 45 8.22 -3.30 17.60
CA PRO A 45 6.97 -3.59 18.32
C PRO A 45 6.04 -2.37 18.46
N GLU A 46 6.50 -1.19 18.08
CA GLU A 46 5.91 0.13 18.41
C GLU A 46 4.59 0.39 17.69
N ARG A 47 4.44 -0.14 16.48
CA ARG A 47 3.22 -0.10 15.68
C ARG A 47 2.81 -1.51 15.32
N LYS A 48 1.71 -1.97 15.92
CA LYS A 48 0.98 -3.10 15.35
C LYS A 48 0.49 -2.65 13.99
N VAL A 49 1.07 -3.19 12.92
CA VAL A 49 0.48 -3.12 11.58
C VAL A 49 -0.79 -3.97 11.68
N TYR A 50 -1.90 -3.34 12.06
CA TYR A 50 -3.17 -4.03 12.29
C TYR A 50 -3.71 -4.62 10.98
N VAL A 51 -3.12 -4.24 9.83
CA VAL A 51 -3.29 -4.81 8.49
C VAL A 51 -1.92 -5.03 7.83
N ASP A 52 -1.07 -5.85 8.42
CA ASP A 52 0.04 -6.44 7.68
C ASP A 52 -0.51 -7.38 6.60
N GLY A 53 -0.15 -7.20 5.31
CA GLY A 53 0.18 -8.27 4.33
C GLY A 53 -0.89 -9.33 4.02
N ARG A 54 -2.02 -9.25 4.70
CA ARG A 54 -3.10 -10.21 4.74
C ARG A 54 -4.10 -9.93 3.65
N ILE A 55 -3.64 -9.46 2.49
CA ILE A 55 -4.40 -9.61 1.24
C ILE A 55 -4.99 -11.04 1.15
N ALA A 56 -4.24 -12.04 1.65
CA ALA A 56 -4.71 -13.42 1.83
C ALA A 56 -5.72 -13.67 2.97
N MET A 57 -5.72 -12.93 4.09
CA MET A 57 -6.75 -13.10 5.16
C MET A 57 -7.97 -12.19 5.01
N TYR A 58 -7.93 -11.16 4.17
CA TYR A 58 -9.12 -10.38 3.77
C TYR A 58 -9.95 -11.06 2.68
N GLY A 59 -9.49 -12.23 2.20
CA GLY A 59 -10.21 -13.10 1.28
C GLY A 59 -10.08 -12.68 -0.19
N GLU A 60 -10.55 -13.56 -1.08
CA GLU A 60 -10.56 -13.34 -2.53
C GLU A 60 -11.17 -12.00 -2.95
N GLU A 61 -12.10 -11.42 -2.18
CA GLU A 61 -12.75 -10.16 -2.52
C GLU A 61 -11.79 -8.98 -2.57
N LEU A 62 -10.80 -8.92 -1.67
CA LEU A 62 -9.83 -7.83 -1.62
C LEU A 62 -8.84 -7.95 -2.78
N ILE A 63 -8.35 -9.17 -3.03
CA ILE A 63 -7.52 -9.49 -4.19
C ILE A 63 -8.26 -9.13 -5.47
N LYS A 64 -9.53 -9.54 -5.62
CA LYS A 64 -10.36 -9.19 -6.77
C LYS A 64 -10.64 -7.70 -6.84
N GLY A 65 -10.77 -6.99 -5.72
CA GLY A 65 -10.92 -5.53 -5.70
C GLY A 65 -9.69 -4.81 -6.26
N LEU A 66 -8.50 -5.18 -5.79
CA LEU A 66 -7.21 -4.68 -6.29
C LEU A 66 -6.94 -5.09 -7.75
N LEU A 67 -7.30 -6.32 -8.13
CA LEU A 67 -7.08 -6.84 -9.48
C LEU A 67 -8.16 -6.45 -10.49
N MET A 68 -9.38 -6.12 -10.06
CA MET A 68 -10.49 -5.80 -10.97
C MET A 68 -10.94 -4.33 -10.89
N VAL A 69 -10.34 -3.52 -9.99
CA VAL A 69 -10.59 -2.07 -9.73
C VAL A 69 -11.96 -1.61 -10.22
N SER A 70 -12.97 -1.92 -9.42
CA SER A 70 -14.24 -1.22 -9.47
C SER A 70 -14.27 -0.37 -8.21
N ASP A 71 -14.38 0.95 -8.39
CA ASP A 71 -14.33 1.94 -7.31
C ASP A 71 -15.32 1.58 -6.19
N GLN A 72 -16.54 1.17 -6.56
CA GLN A 72 -17.57 0.73 -5.61
C GLN A 72 -17.16 -0.43 -4.69
N LYS A 73 -16.31 -1.35 -5.15
CA LYS A 73 -15.81 -2.44 -4.30
C LYS A 73 -14.68 -1.96 -3.41
N MET A 74 -13.83 -1.07 -3.92
CA MET A 74 -12.72 -0.50 -3.16
C MET A 74 -13.24 0.41 -2.03
N ASP A 75 -14.25 1.23 -2.30
CA ASP A 75 -14.92 2.07 -1.30
C ASP A 75 -15.45 1.24 -0.13
N ARG A 76 -16.16 0.14 -0.43
CA ARG A 76 -16.67 -0.77 0.59
C ARG A 76 -15.56 -1.39 1.44
N ILE A 77 -14.42 -1.71 0.84
CA ILE A 77 -13.26 -2.26 1.54
C ILE A 77 -12.67 -1.21 2.47
N ILE A 78 -12.45 0.00 1.97
CA ILE A 78 -11.89 1.12 2.74
C ILE A 78 -12.77 1.46 3.94
N GLU A 79 -14.09 1.53 3.74
CA GLU A 79 -15.04 1.77 4.82
C GLU A 79 -15.08 0.62 5.82
N LYS A 80 -15.18 -0.64 5.33
CA LYS A 80 -15.28 -1.83 6.18
C LYS A 80 -14.07 -2.00 7.10
N TYR A 81 -12.87 -1.71 6.60
CA TYR A 81 -11.62 -1.87 7.37
C TYR A 81 -11.10 -0.56 7.95
N GLY A 82 -11.79 0.56 7.74
CA GLY A 82 -11.36 1.87 8.26
C GLY A 82 -9.98 2.30 7.74
N ILE A 83 -9.68 2.01 6.48
CA ILE A 83 -8.39 2.34 5.85
C ILE A 83 -8.29 3.86 5.71
N ASN A 84 -7.25 4.44 6.32
CA ASN A 84 -6.99 5.89 6.27
C ASN A 84 -5.65 6.21 5.61
N THR A 85 -4.77 5.22 5.48
CA THR A 85 -3.47 5.34 4.85
C THR A 85 -3.29 4.22 3.83
N ALA A 86 -2.83 4.54 2.62
CA ALA A 86 -2.48 3.56 1.59
C ALA A 86 -1.01 3.73 1.20
N PHE A 87 -0.23 2.66 1.34
CA PHE A 87 1.20 2.57 1.06
C PHE A 87 1.40 1.67 -0.17
N ILE A 88 1.44 2.27 -1.34
CA ILE A 88 1.33 1.57 -2.62
C ILE A 88 2.67 1.63 -3.34
N SER A 89 3.13 0.51 -3.88
CA SER A 89 4.33 0.44 -4.72
C SER A 89 4.14 1.28 -5.98
N THR A 90 5.17 2.01 -6.39
CA THR A 90 5.18 2.79 -7.64
C THR A 90 5.08 1.87 -8.88
N ASN A 91 5.34 0.57 -8.73
CA ASN A 91 5.22 -0.43 -9.78
C ASN A 91 3.79 -0.99 -9.94
N GLU A 92 2.84 -0.58 -9.10
CA GLU A 92 1.45 -1.01 -9.22
C GLU A 92 0.77 -0.41 -10.46
N PRO A 93 -0.30 -1.04 -10.97
CA PRO A 93 -1.03 -0.52 -12.12
C PRO A 93 -1.55 0.91 -11.89
N GLU A 94 -1.41 1.78 -12.90
CA GLU A 94 -1.80 3.20 -12.81
C GLU A 94 -3.25 3.41 -12.33
N ARG A 95 -4.18 2.54 -12.73
CA ARG A 95 -5.58 2.55 -12.26
C ARG A 95 -5.72 2.56 -10.73
N LEU A 96 -4.82 1.88 -10.01
CA LEU A 96 -4.84 1.84 -8.54
C LEU A 96 -4.38 3.18 -7.99
N HIS A 97 -3.34 3.76 -8.60
CA HIS A 97 -2.88 5.11 -8.27
C HIS A 97 -3.95 6.16 -8.58
N SER A 98 -4.65 6.06 -9.72
CA SER A 98 -5.74 6.98 -10.08
C SER A 98 -6.86 6.94 -9.03
N TYR A 99 -7.29 5.74 -8.61
CA TYR A 99 -8.27 5.60 -7.53
C TYR A 99 -7.81 6.33 -6.25
N PHE A 100 -6.60 6.09 -5.77
CA PHE A 100 -6.12 6.77 -4.56
C PHE A 100 -5.92 8.27 -4.75
N ILE A 101 -5.59 8.75 -5.95
CA ILE A 101 -5.50 10.19 -6.23
C ILE A 101 -6.88 10.85 -6.20
N GLU A 102 -7.93 10.16 -6.64
CA GLU A 102 -9.30 10.68 -6.63
C GLU A 102 -9.92 10.71 -5.23
N HIS A 103 -9.57 9.74 -4.38
CA HIS A 103 -10.22 9.53 -3.08
C HIS A 103 -9.36 9.93 -1.87
N PHE A 104 -8.04 10.05 -2.04
CA PHE A 104 -7.08 10.34 -0.97
C PHE A 104 -6.10 11.43 -1.41
N LYS A 105 -5.43 12.05 -0.44
CA LYS A 105 -4.36 12.99 -0.70
C LYS A 105 -3.02 12.25 -0.78
N LEU A 106 -2.29 12.41 -1.89
CA LEU A 106 -0.90 11.99 -1.97
C LEU A 106 -0.05 12.83 -1.00
N THR A 107 0.56 12.18 -0.01
CA THR A 107 1.40 12.82 1.02
C THR A 107 2.87 12.50 0.89
N TYR A 108 3.20 11.37 0.25
CA TYR A 108 4.58 10.98 -0.02
C TYR A 108 4.68 10.26 -1.37
N SER A 109 5.78 10.46 -2.09
CA SER A 109 6.13 9.68 -3.27
C SER A 109 7.65 9.64 -3.45
N ASP A 110 8.19 8.46 -3.72
CA ASP A 110 9.56 8.27 -4.21
C ASP A 110 9.60 7.26 -5.37
N GLU A 111 10.79 6.77 -5.72
CA GLU A 111 10.99 5.77 -6.78
C GLU A 111 10.29 4.44 -6.47
N TYR A 112 10.07 4.11 -5.20
CA TYR A 112 9.60 2.81 -4.75
C TYR A 112 8.15 2.82 -4.29
N ALA A 113 7.72 3.85 -3.56
CA ALA A 113 6.43 3.89 -2.91
C ALA A 113 5.74 5.25 -2.98
N ARG A 114 4.42 5.20 -2.96
CA ARG A 114 3.50 6.32 -2.82
C ARG A 114 2.63 6.12 -1.59
N ILE A 115 2.51 7.15 -0.77
CA ILE A 115 1.64 7.14 0.41
C ILE A 115 0.50 8.12 0.19
N TYR A 116 -0.72 7.62 0.36
CA TYR A 116 -1.95 8.38 0.29
C TYR A 116 -2.64 8.37 1.64
N THR A 117 -3.20 9.50 2.06
CA THR A 117 -3.92 9.63 3.33
C THR A 117 -5.21 10.40 3.14
N ARG A 118 -6.25 10.07 3.92
CA ARG A 118 -7.52 10.83 3.95
C ARG A 118 -7.54 11.90 5.03
#